data_AF-A0A0T5ZTN7-F1
#
_entry.id   AF-A0A0T5ZTN7-F1
#
_cell.length_a   1.000
_cell.length_b   1.000
_cell.length_c   1.000
_cell.angle_alpha   90.00
_cell.angle_beta   90.00
_cell.angle_gamma   90.00
#
_symmetry.space_group_name_H-M   'P 1'
#
loop_
_entity.id
_entity.type
_entity.pdbx_description
1 polymer ?
#
loop_
_entity_poly.entity_id
_entity_poly.type
_entity_poly.pdbx_seq_one_letter_code
_entity_poly.pdbx_strand_id
1 'polypeptide(L)' 'MPKPVGGAHRNWEETAAALRQALRDHLWELKGKTPDQLLSARYEKFRKIGIFQETG' A
#
# COMPACT_ATOMS: atom_id res chain seq x y z
N MET A 1 2.64 7.79 -5.09
CA MET A 1 3.01 8.82 -4.10
C MET A 1 4.28 9.53 -4.54
N PRO A 2 4.18 10.61 -5.33
CA PRO A 2 5.35 11.43 -5.64
C PRO A 2 5.83 12.17 -4.39
N LYS A 3 7.14 12.31 -4.23
CA LYS A 3 7.75 13.22 -3.24
C LYS A 3 8.00 14.58 -3.90
N PRO A 4 7.99 15.70 -3.15
CA PRO A 4 8.43 16.99 -3.65
C PRO A 4 9.87 16.90 -4.18
N VAL A 5 10.19 17.72 -5.20
CA VAL A 5 11.55 17.82 -5.74
C VAL A 5 12.52 18.22 -4.62
N GLY A 6 13.55 17.40 -4.40
CA GLY A 6 14.53 17.58 -3.31
C GLY A 6 14.14 16.93 -1.96
N GLY A 7 13.01 16.23 -1.90
CA GLY A 7 12.65 15.34 -0.79
C GLY A 7 11.55 15.87 0.12
N ALA A 8 10.94 14.95 0.86
CA ALA A 8 9.78 15.19 1.71
C ALA A 8 9.98 16.29 2.78
N HIS A 9 11.22 16.50 3.22
CA HIS A 9 11.57 17.51 4.22
C HIS A 9 11.53 18.94 3.67
N ARG A 10 11.61 19.13 2.34
CA ARG A 10 11.59 20.46 1.71
C ARG A 10 10.18 21.02 1.53
N ASN A 11 9.18 20.14 1.46
CA ASN A 11 7.77 20.52 1.42
C ASN A 11 6.92 19.51 2.20
N TRP A 12 6.86 19.74 3.51
CA TRP A 12 6.15 18.88 4.46
C TRP A 12 4.64 18.96 4.26
N GLU A 13 4.08 20.12 3.86
CA GLU A 13 2.66 20.28 3.57
C GLU A 13 2.22 19.42 2.39
N GLU A 14 2.96 19.50 1.27
CA GLU A 14 2.68 18.70 0.08
C GLU A 14 2.84 17.20 0.36
N THR A 15 3.89 16.81 1.08
CA THR A 15 4.09 15.41 1.48
C THR A 15 2.95 14.91 2.37
N ALA A 16 2.52 15.71 3.34
CA ALA A 16 1.42 15.36 4.24
C ALA A 16 0.08 15.28 3.50
N ALA A 17 -0.16 16.18 2.54
CA ALA A 17 -1.35 16.16 1.70
C ALA A 17 -1.39 14.90 0.81
N ALA A 18 -0.28 14.56 0.16
CA ALA A 18 -0.16 13.35 -0.64
C ALA A 18 -0.38 12.09 0.23
N LEU A 19 0.25 12.03 1.41
CA LEU A 19 0.09 10.91 2.35
C LEU A 19 -1.35 10.77 2.81
N ARG A 20 -2.00 11.88 3.17
CA ARG A 20 -3.41 11.92 3.55
C ARG A 20 -4.29 11.37 2.44
N GLN A 21 -4.07 11.77 1.20
CA GLN A 21 -4.83 11.28 0.05
C GLN A 21 -4.66 9.77 -0.11
N ALA A 22 -3.41 9.29 -0.18
CA ALA A 22 -3.12 7.87 -0.34
C ALA A 22 -3.69 7.00 0.79
N LEU A 23 -3.62 7.47 2.04
CA LEU A 23 -4.22 6.78 3.17
C LEU A 23 -5.74 6.72 3.06
N ARG A 24 -6.40 7.82 2.68
CA ARG A 24 -7.87 7.84 2.51
C ARG A 24 -8.31 6.86 1.44
N ASP A 25 -7.65 6.87 0.28
CA ASP A 25 -8.01 6.02 -0.85
C ASP A 25 -7.87 4.54 -0.48
N HIS A 26 -6.73 4.14 0.07
CA HIS A 26 -6.50 2.74 0.44
C HIS A 26 -7.37 2.29 1.63
N LEU A 27 -7.61 3.15 2.62
CA LEU A 27 -8.51 2.79 3.72
C LEU A 27 -9.96 2.68 3.25
N TRP A 28 -10.39 3.51 2.29
CA TRP A 28 -11.72 3.42 1.69
C TRP A 28 -11.93 2.08 0.97
N GLU A 29 -10.95 1.67 0.16
CA GLU A 29 -10.96 0.37 -0.54
C GLU A 29 -11.02 -0.83 0.44
N LEU A 30 -10.33 -0.73 1.57
CA LEU A 30 -10.30 -1.80 2.58
C LEU A 30 -11.54 -1.83 3.45
N LYS A 31 -12.15 -0.67 3.74
CA LYS A 31 -13.33 -0.53 4.60
C LYS A 31 -14.53 -1.35 4.11
N GLY A 32 -14.68 -1.53 2.79
CA GLY A 32 -15.78 -2.29 2.20
C GLY A 32 -15.61 -3.81 2.25
N LYS A 33 -14.49 -4.33 2.77
CA LYS A 33 -14.17 -5.77 2.78
C LYS A 33 -14.53 -6.41 4.11
N THR A 34 -14.96 -7.67 4.05
CA THR A 34 -15.15 -8.48 5.26
C THR A 34 -13.78 -8.91 5.85
N PRO A 35 -13.73 -9.30 7.14
CA PRO A 35 -12.52 -9.85 7.74
C PRO A 35 -11.90 -10.99 6.92
N ASP A 36 -12.70 -11.93 6.44
CA ASP A 36 -12.22 -13.08 5.65
C ASP A 36 -11.60 -12.65 4.31
N GLN A 37 -12.21 -11.67 3.63
CA GLN A 37 -11.66 -11.10 2.40
C GLN A 37 -10.32 -10.40 2.64
N LEU A 38 -10.18 -9.69 3.76
CA LEU A 38 -8.92 -9.03 4.14
C LEU A 38 -7.82 -10.05 4.43
N LEU A 39 -8.15 -11.14 5.13
CA LEU A 39 -7.21 -12.22 5.45
C LEU A 39 -6.76 -12.96 4.19
N SER A 40 -7.70 -13.35 3.33
CA SER A 40 -7.41 -14.01 2.05
C SER A 40 -6.54 -13.13 1.14
N ALA A 41 -6.90 -11.85 0.95
CA ALA A 41 -6.12 -10.93 0.13
C ALA A 41 -4.69 -10.71 0.67
N ARG A 42 -4.53 -10.65 2.00
CA ARG A 42 -3.21 -10.56 2.65
C ARG A 42 -2.38 -11.81 2.37
N TYR A 43 -2.96 -12.99 2.55
CA TYR A 43 -2.29 -14.26 2.30
C TYR A 43 -1.83 -14.37 0.84
N GLU A 44 -2.72 -14.09 -0.11
CA GLU A 44 -2.38 -14.15 -1.54
C GLU A 44 -1.27 -13.16 -1.93
N LYS A 45 -1.33 -11.93 -1.42
CA LYS A 45 -0.31 -10.90 -1.70
C LYS A 45 1.07 -11.41 -1.32
N PHE A 46 1.23 -11.95 -0.11
CA PHE A 46 2.53 -12.39 0.37
C PHE A 46 2.99 -13.71 -0.25
N ARG A 47 2.07 -14.63 -0.56
CA ARG A 47 2.41 -15.88 -1.26
C ARG A 47 2.98 -15.65 -2.66
N LYS A 48 2.54 -14.60 -3.34
CA LYS A 48 3.02 -14.21 -4.67
C LYS A 48 4.36 -13.47 -4.63
N ILE A 49 4.87 -13.11 -3.46
CA ILE A 49 6.17 -12.44 -3.31
C ILE A 49 7.25 -13.52 -3.08
N GLY A 50 8.04 -13.77 -4.12
CA GLY A 50 9.12 -14.76 -4.13
C GLY A 50 9.06 -15.63 -5.39
N ILE A 51 10.22 -16.00 -5.94
CA ILE A 51 10.32 -16.95 -7.05
C ILE A 51 10.58 -18.33 -6.42
N PHE A 52 9.61 -19.23 -6.52
CA PHE A 52 9.81 -20.64 -6.17
C PHE A 52 10.32 -21.36 -7.43
N GLN A 53 11.60 -21.72 -7.45
CA GLN A 53 12.08 -22.74 -8.38
C GLN A 53 11.77 -24.09 -7.74
N GLU A 54 10.82 -24.83 -8.29
CA GLU A 54 10.67 -26.25 -7.95
C GLU A 54 11.90 -26.98 -8.54
N THR A 55 12.91 -27.24 -7.71
CA THR A 55 13.93 -28.24 -8.03
C THR A 55 13.25 -29.61 -7.95
N GLY A 56 12.77 -30.08 -9.10
CA GLY A 56 12.51 -31.49 -9.36
C GLY A 56 13.80 -32.24 -9.69
#